data_AF-A0A932DRS0-F1
#
_entry.id   AF-A0A932DRS0-F1
#
_cell.length_a   1.000
_cell.length_b   1.000
_cell.length_c   1.000
_cell.angle_alpha   90.00
_cell.angle_beta   90.00
_cell.angle_gamma   90.00
#
_symmetry.space_group_name_H-M   'P 1'
#
loop_
_entity.id
_entity.type
_entity.pdbx_description
1 polymer ?
#
loop_
_entity_poly.entity_id
_entity_poly.type
_entity_poly.pdbx_seq_one_letter_code
_entity_poly.pdbx_strand_id
1 'polypeptide(L)'
;MVFIQSLIQYLLLAFIFFGQLGRVNFLGQNFPIVDVALVAYTLLALANRPRHQSSKFSKPTFVFLTYSWVNLVIQYYIHGYNPVTPAMYLLRLSCLLLIFVYPPIVSNHFKKAIQLTFVANIIFGLFQYFLWPDLTYMKAIGWDDHLNRLVSTFFDPTFTGLYYLIFLIWAFHNHQKILSIVAYFALLLTYSRSTYLSLVGAISFYGLFSKKYSLIIISGLLIGLSIFLLPRKPGEGTKLGRVSSINAKSVNFQEGMALFEKHPIFGIGYNNIPFYKSNSSSSHSSGGYDASLLNILITGGVVGFVLFVNAYSKLVFSSPLIIQTMFVAVLIHSLFANSLFYPHTTIILAFLYHLEISSKYRK
;
A
#
# COMPACT_ATOMS: atom_id res chain seq x y z
N MET A 1 2.96 30.00 -0.59
CA MET A 1 2.55 28.71 -1.21
C MET A 1 3.46 27.54 -0.83
N VAL A 2 4.79 27.64 -0.98
CA VAL A 2 5.74 26.57 -0.59
C VAL A 2 5.62 26.16 0.89
N PHE A 3 5.52 27.13 1.80
CA PHE A 3 5.31 26.86 3.23
C PHE A 3 4.04 26.02 3.49
N ILE A 4 2.90 26.41 2.91
CA ILE A 4 1.61 25.71 3.06
C ILE A 4 1.72 24.27 2.53
N GLN A 5 2.35 24.08 1.37
CA GLN A 5 2.56 22.76 0.79
C GLN A 5 3.48 21.89 1.67
N SER A 6 4.51 22.47 2.30
CA SER A 6 5.35 21.74 3.26
C SER A 6 4.59 21.36 4.53
N LEU A 7 3.78 22.27 5.08
CA LEU A 7 2.94 22.01 6.24
C LEU A 7 2.00 20.83 5.98
N ILE A 8 1.35 20.79 4.82
CA ILE A 8 0.44 19.71 4.46
C ILE A 8 1.18 18.37 4.24
N GLN A 9 2.42 18.39 3.74
CA GLN A 9 3.23 17.15 3.67
C GLN A 9 3.56 16.60 5.06
N TYR A 10 3.86 17.46 6.03
CA TYR A 10 4.07 17.02 7.41
C TYR A 10 2.76 16.53 8.05
N LEU A 11 1.62 17.18 7.77
CA LEU A 11 0.31 16.70 8.20
C LEU A 11 -0.02 15.32 7.59
N LEU A 12 0.34 15.07 6.33
CA LEU A 12 0.21 13.76 5.71
C LEU A 12 1.01 12.69 6.47
N LEU A 13 2.27 12.97 6.82
CA LEU A 13 3.08 12.04 7.63
C LEU A 13 2.48 11.79 9.02
N ALA A 14 1.92 12.82 9.64
CA ALA A 14 1.24 12.70 10.92
C ALA A 14 -0.03 11.83 10.80
N PHE A 15 -0.86 12.05 9.78
CA PHE A 15 -2.06 11.24 9.56
C PHE A 15 -1.75 9.80 9.14
N ILE A 16 -0.63 9.58 8.44
CA ILE A 16 -0.13 8.22 8.22
C ILE A 16 0.13 7.53 9.56
N PHE A 17 0.74 8.20 10.54
CA PHE A 17 0.92 7.60 11.86
C PHE A 17 -0.41 7.21 12.53
N PHE A 18 -1.45 8.04 12.44
CA PHE A 18 -2.76 7.71 13.04
C PHE A 18 -3.54 6.59 12.33
N GLY A 19 -3.01 6.05 11.22
CA GLY A 19 -3.57 4.89 10.56
C GLY A 19 -4.98 5.15 10.05
N GLN A 20 -5.91 4.26 10.42
CA GLN A 20 -7.30 4.25 9.99
C GLN A 20 -8.29 4.78 11.05
N LEU A 21 -7.78 5.20 12.21
CA LEU A 21 -8.62 5.67 13.33
C LEU A 21 -9.20 7.06 13.07
N GLY A 22 -8.43 7.94 12.42
CA GLY A 22 -8.91 9.27 12.04
C GLY A 22 -9.86 9.15 10.86
N ARG A 23 -11.17 9.26 11.09
CA ARG A 23 -12.18 9.28 10.05
C ARG A 23 -13.04 10.54 10.12
N VAL A 24 -13.45 11.03 8.96
CA VAL A 24 -14.33 12.18 8.78
C VAL A 24 -15.58 11.70 8.06
N ASN A 25 -16.76 12.09 8.56
CA ASN A 25 -18.02 11.85 7.88
C ASN A 25 -18.25 12.96 6.84
N PHE A 26 -18.39 12.59 5.58
CA PHE A 26 -18.71 13.49 4.48
C PHE A 26 -19.81 12.85 3.62
N LEU A 27 -20.92 13.58 3.41
CA LEU A 27 -22.10 13.10 2.68
C LEU A 27 -22.64 11.75 3.21
N GLY A 28 -22.60 11.54 4.53
CA GLY A 28 -23.04 10.29 5.16
C GLY A 28 -22.08 9.12 5.01
N GLN A 29 -20.91 9.32 4.42
CA GLN A 29 -19.86 8.31 4.22
C GLN A 29 -18.63 8.63 5.07
N ASN A 30 -18.02 7.61 5.69
CA ASN A 30 -16.85 7.78 6.54
C ASN A 30 -15.56 7.57 5.74
N PHE A 31 -14.70 8.59 5.67
CA PHE A 31 -13.42 8.53 4.97
C PHE A 31 -12.24 8.73 5.94
N PRO A 32 -11.10 8.04 5.75
CA PRO A 32 -9.87 8.34 6.47
C PRO A 32 -9.42 9.79 6.29
N ILE A 33 -9.00 10.43 7.38
CA ILE A 33 -8.51 11.83 7.37
C ILE A 33 -7.27 12.01 6.49
N VAL A 34 -6.49 10.94 6.29
CA VAL A 34 -5.37 10.87 5.35
C VAL A 34 -5.82 11.23 3.93
N ASP A 35 -7.02 10.83 3.52
CA ASP A 35 -7.51 11.11 2.17
C ASP A 35 -7.77 12.60 1.95
N VAL A 36 -8.31 13.28 2.96
CA VAL A 36 -8.57 14.72 2.91
C VAL A 36 -7.26 15.48 2.75
N ALA A 37 -6.25 15.13 3.55
CA ALA A 37 -4.92 15.72 3.44
C ALA A 37 -4.24 15.38 2.10
N LEU A 38 -4.48 14.19 1.56
CA LEU A 38 -3.94 13.77 0.27
C LEU A 38 -4.55 14.57 -0.89
N VAL A 39 -5.87 14.79 -0.87
CA VAL A 39 -6.55 15.65 -1.85
C VAL A 39 -6.03 17.09 -1.72
N ALA A 40 -5.95 17.65 -0.51
CA ALA A 40 -5.43 19.00 -0.30
C ALA A 40 -3.98 19.14 -0.81
N TYR A 41 -3.13 18.16 -0.51
CA TYR A 41 -1.75 18.12 -0.99
C TYR A 41 -1.67 18.12 -2.51
N THR A 42 -2.43 17.23 -3.17
CA THR A 42 -2.39 17.09 -4.63
C THR A 42 -2.93 18.31 -5.35
N LEU A 43 -3.98 18.96 -4.84
CA LEU A 43 -4.49 20.23 -5.38
C LEU A 43 -3.43 21.34 -5.30
N LEU A 44 -2.73 21.47 -4.17
CA LEU A 44 -1.66 22.46 -4.05
C LEU A 44 -0.45 22.14 -4.92
N ALA A 45 -0.07 20.86 -5.03
CA ALA A 45 1.00 20.43 -5.92
C ALA A 45 0.65 20.71 -7.39
N LEU A 46 -0.62 20.55 -7.77
CA LEU A 46 -1.15 20.90 -9.09
C LEU A 46 -1.19 22.41 -9.35
N ALA A 47 -1.43 23.23 -8.32
CA ALA A 47 -1.45 24.68 -8.44
C ALA A 47 -0.03 25.28 -8.52
N ASN A 48 0.92 24.73 -7.77
CA ASN A 48 2.27 25.28 -7.61
C ASN A 48 3.28 24.81 -8.68
N ARG A 49 2.84 24.37 -9.86
CA ARG A 49 3.70 23.68 -10.85
C ARG A 49 4.98 24.45 -11.18
N PRO A 50 6.17 23.87 -10.96
CA PRO A 50 7.25 24.04 -11.91
C PRO A 50 6.92 23.18 -13.15
N ARG A 51 6.84 23.81 -14.32
CA ARG A 51 6.50 23.20 -15.63
C ARG A 51 7.51 22.15 -16.12
N HIS A 52 8.53 21.83 -15.34
CA HIS A 52 9.69 21.04 -15.70
C HIS A 52 9.79 19.74 -14.87
N GLN A 53 9.02 18.73 -15.26
CA GLN A 53 9.47 17.32 -15.28
C GLN A 53 8.31 16.46 -15.79
N SER A 54 8.10 16.50 -17.11
CA SER A 54 7.33 15.48 -17.81
C SER A 54 8.09 14.15 -17.67
N SER A 55 7.78 13.39 -16.62
CA SER A 55 8.33 12.06 -16.44
C SER A 55 7.76 11.13 -17.51
N LYS A 56 8.54 10.15 -17.97
CA LYS A 56 8.11 9.17 -18.99
C LYS A 56 6.84 8.39 -18.59
N PHE A 57 6.51 8.33 -17.30
CA PHE A 57 5.31 7.66 -16.78
C PHE A 57 4.08 8.57 -16.65
N SER A 58 4.24 9.90 -16.67
CA SER A 58 3.12 10.85 -16.48
C SER A 58 1.99 10.63 -17.49
N LYS A 59 2.30 10.60 -18.80
CA LYS A 59 1.31 10.36 -19.87
C LYS A 59 0.54 9.04 -19.68
N PRO A 60 1.19 7.88 -19.50
CA PRO A 60 0.51 6.63 -19.14
C PRO A 60 -0.42 6.74 -17.93
N THR A 61 0.02 7.39 -16.85
CA THR A 61 -0.81 7.60 -15.66
C THR A 61 -2.05 8.41 -15.98
N PHE A 62 -1.92 9.52 -16.72
CA PHE A 62 -3.07 10.32 -17.13
C PHE A 62 -4.03 9.54 -18.03
N VAL A 63 -3.52 8.76 -19.00
CA VAL A 63 -4.37 7.92 -19.86
C VAL A 63 -5.17 6.90 -19.03
N PHE A 64 -4.52 6.23 -18.08
CA PHE A 64 -5.21 5.29 -17.18
C PHE A 64 -6.27 5.98 -16.31
N LEU A 65 -5.96 7.15 -15.75
CA LEU A 65 -6.90 7.91 -14.93
C LEU A 65 -8.09 8.42 -15.74
N THR A 66 -7.84 8.99 -16.93
CA THR A 66 -8.91 9.42 -17.84
C THR A 66 -9.81 8.25 -18.22
N TYR A 67 -9.22 7.10 -18.58
CA TYR A 67 -10.00 5.89 -18.85
C TYR A 67 -10.87 5.50 -17.65
N SER A 68 -10.29 5.48 -16.44
CA SER A 68 -11.01 5.05 -15.23
C SER A 68 -12.19 5.98 -14.88
N TRP A 69 -12.01 7.29 -15.04
CA TRP A 69 -13.07 8.29 -14.83
C TRP A 69 -14.17 8.18 -15.89
N VAL A 70 -13.80 8.07 -17.16
CA VAL A 70 -14.77 7.88 -18.26
C VAL A 70 -15.54 6.57 -18.07
N ASN A 71 -14.85 5.48 -17.73
CA ASN A 71 -15.50 4.19 -17.47
C ASN A 71 -16.48 4.29 -16.30
N LEU A 72 -16.13 4.97 -15.20
CA LEU A 72 -17.06 5.17 -14.09
C LEU A 72 -18.34 5.91 -14.52
N VAL A 73 -18.20 6.96 -15.34
CA VAL A 73 -19.35 7.71 -15.88
C VAL A 73 -20.20 6.83 -16.78
N ILE A 74 -19.60 6.05 -17.68
CA ILE A 74 -20.33 5.11 -18.56
C ILE A 74 -21.11 4.10 -17.71
N GLN A 75 -20.46 3.50 -16.71
CA GLN A 75 -21.08 2.49 -15.86
C GLN A 75 -22.22 3.05 -14.99
N TYR A 76 -22.12 4.31 -14.59
CA TYR A 76 -23.23 5.04 -13.97
C TYR A 76 -24.45 5.11 -14.89
N TYR A 77 -24.27 5.48 -16.16
CA TYR A 77 -25.38 5.54 -17.12
C TYR A 77 -25.96 4.17 -17.47
N ILE A 78 -25.15 3.10 -17.45
CA ILE A 78 -25.61 1.74 -17.75
C ILE A 78 -26.43 1.15 -16.60
N HIS A 79 -25.94 1.26 -15.35
CA HIS A 79 -26.51 0.53 -14.22
C HIS A 79 -27.29 1.41 -13.22
N GLY A 80 -27.11 2.74 -13.26
CA GLY A 80 -27.80 3.68 -12.37
C GLY A 80 -27.35 3.66 -10.90
N TYR A 81 -26.28 2.95 -10.55
CA TYR A 81 -25.77 2.90 -9.16
C TYR A 81 -25.28 4.28 -8.68
N ASN A 82 -25.43 4.59 -7.40
CA ASN A 82 -24.96 5.87 -6.85
C ASN A 82 -23.42 6.02 -7.05
N PRO A 83 -22.96 7.04 -7.82
CA PRO A 83 -21.55 7.15 -8.18
C PRO A 83 -20.71 7.85 -7.10
N VAL A 84 -21.31 8.39 -6.02
CA VAL A 84 -20.61 9.20 -5.02
C VAL A 84 -19.48 8.42 -4.36
N THR A 85 -19.78 7.25 -3.79
CA THR A 85 -18.75 6.41 -3.14
C THR A 85 -17.69 5.96 -4.15
N PRO A 86 -18.04 5.34 -5.30
CA PRO A 86 -17.07 5.01 -6.36
C PRO A 86 -16.17 6.18 -6.78
N ALA A 87 -16.75 7.37 -6.99
CA ALA A 87 -16.02 8.56 -7.40
C ALA A 87 -15.04 9.04 -6.32
N MET A 88 -15.40 8.98 -5.03
CA MET A 88 -14.48 9.34 -3.94
C MET A 88 -13.30 8.37 -3.83
N TYR A 89 -13.53 7.07 -4.01
CA TYR A 89 -12.44 6.07 -4.05
C TYR A 89 -11.57 6.23 -5.31
N LEU A 90 -12.16 6.60 -6.45
CA LEU A 90 -11.40 6.89 -7.67
C LEU A 90 -10.61 8.20 -7.56
N LEU A 91 -11.13 9.20 -6.85
CA LEU A 91 -10.41 10.42 -6.51
C LEU A 91 -9.20 10.09 -5.63
N ARG A 92 -9.37 9.24 -4.60
CA ARG A 92 -8.24 8.75 -3.79
C ARG A 92 -7.17 8.09 -4.66
N LEU A 93 -7.55 7.15 -5.54
CA LEU A 93 -6.61 6.50 -6.47
C LEU A 93 -5.91 7.52 -7.37
N SER A 94 -6.66 8.50 -7.90
CA SER A 94 -6.12 9.58 -8.70
C SER A 94 -5.04 10.33 -7.94
N CYS A 95 -5.32 10.76 -6.70
CA CYS A 95 -4.34 11.47 -5.88
C CYS A 95 -3.12 10.61 -5.52
N LEU A 96 -3.31 9.31 -5.24
CA LEU A 96 -2.22 8.36 -4.97
C LEU A 96 -1.29 8.12 -6.17
N LEU A 97 -1.79 8.21 -7.40
CA LEU A 97 -0.94 8.12 -8.59
C LEU A 97 -0.31 9.48 -8.95
N LEU A 98 -1.03 10.58 -8.75
CA LEU A 98 -0.56 11.92 -9.07
C LEU A 98 0.57 12.40 -8.14
N ILE A 99 0.67 11.91 -6.90
CA ILE A 99 1.82 12.20 -6.02
C ILE A 99 3.15 11.68 -6.57
N PHE A 100 3.15 10.63 -7.40
CA PHE A 100 4.37 10.22 -8.10
C PHE A 100 4.72 11.24 -9.20
N VAL A 101 3.71 11.77 -9.91
CA VAL A 101 3.89 12.74 -11.00
C VAL A 101 4.34 14.11 -10.47
N TYR A 102 3.75 14.58 -9.36
CA TYR A 102 4.02 15.88 -8.78
C TYR A 102 4.87 15.76 -7.52
N PRO A 103 6.14 16.20 -7.55
CA PRO A 103 7.06 15.97 -6.44
C PRO A 103 6.69 16.74 -5.17
N PRO A 104 6.93 16.16 -3.97
CA PRO A 104 6.91 16.87 -2.70
C PRO A 104 8.12 17.79 -2.56
N ILE A 105 8.08 18.64 -1.53
CA ILE A 105 9.17 19.55 -1.22
C ILE A 105 10.16 18.75 -0.37
N VAL A 106 11.24 18.31 -1.03
CA VAL A 106 12.26 17.47 -0.40
C VAL A 106 13.27 18.31 0.37
N SER A 107 13.44 18.01 1.66
CA SER A 107 14.48 18.56 2.52
C SER A 107 15.07 17.50 3.46
N ASN A 108 16.24 17.76 4.05
CA ASN A 108 16.82 16.86 5.06
C ASN A 108 15.92 16.71 6.30
N HIS A 109 15.20 17.77 6.69
CA HIS A 109 14.21 17.71 7.76
C HIS A 109 13.05 16.78 7.40
N PHE A 110 12.59 16.83 6.15
CA PHE A 110 11.55 15.92 5.66
C PHE A 110 12.00 14.46 5.63
N LYS A 111 13.26 14.18 5.21
CA LYS A 111 13.85 12.84 5.30
C LYS A 111 13.84 12.30 6.74
N LYS A 112 14.24 13.13 7.71
CA LYS A 112 14.19 12.77 9.14
C LYS A 112 12.76 12.55 9.62
N ALA A 113 11.80 13.35 9.15
CA ALA A 113 10.40 13.18 9.52
C ALA A 113 9.82 11.84 9.03
N ILE A 114 10.11 11.42 7.80
CA ILE A 114 9.71 10.08 7.30
C ILE A 114 10.31 8.98 8.18
N GLN A 115 11.60 9.08 8.49
CA GLN A 115 12.27 8.12 9.38
C GLN A 115 11.62 8.09 10.77
N LEU A 116 11.25 9.26 11.31
CA LEU A 116 10.54 9.37 12.58
C LEU A 116 9.17 8.69 12.52
N THR A 117 8.41 8.83 11.42
CA THR A 117 7.12 8.15 11.25
C THR A 117 7.29 6.62 11.28
N PHE A 118 8.33 6.09 10.63
CA PHE A 118 8.63 4.66 10.70
C PHE A 118 9.01 4.20 12.11
N VAL A 119 9.96 4.91 12.75
CA VAL A 119 10.44 4.56 14.09
C VAL A 119 9.32 4.65 15.11
N ALA A 120 8.49 5.71 15.06
CA ALA A 120 7.33 5.87 15.94
C ALA A 120 6.33 4.72 15.75
N ASN A 121 6.05 4.31 14.50
CA ASN A 121 5.15 3.19 14.23
C ASN A 121 5.72 1.86 14.74
N ILE A 122 7.03 1.62 14.59
CA ILE A 122 7.70 0.43 15.15
C ILE A 122 7.62 0.43 16.68
N ILE A 123 7.96 1.54 17.33
CA ILE A 123 7.92 1.66 18.79
C ILE A 123 6.50 1.39 19.30
N PHE A 124 5.50 2.01 18.68
CA PHE A 124 4.10 1.78 19.04
C PHE A 124 3.69 0.31 18.80
N GLY A 125 4.13 -0.29 17.69
CA GLY A 125 3.88 -1.70 17.39
C GLY A 125 4.49 -2.65 18.41
N LEU A 126 5.74 -2.41 18.83
CA LEU A 126 6.39 -3.21 19.87
C LEU A 126 5.70 -3.03 21.23
N PHE A 127 5.37 -1.79 21.60
CA PHE A 127 4.59 -1.50 22.81
C PHE A 127 3.26 -2.25 22.80
N GLN A 128 2.52 -2.16 21.69
CA GLN A 128 1.28 -2.90 21.47
C GLN A 128 1.51 -4.41 21.60
N TYR A 129 2.50 -4.98 20.93
CA TYR A 129 2.74 -6.42 20.95
C TYR A 129 3.05 -6.99 22.35
N PHE A 130 3.84 -6.26 23.16
CA PHE A 130 4.25 -6.75 24.48
C PHE A 130 3.25 -6.45 25.58
N LEU A 131 2.62 -5.28 25.58
CA LEU A 131 1.72 -4.84 26.65
C LEU A 131 0.24 -5.06 26.30
N TRP A 132 -0.10 -5.09 25.02
CA TRP A 132 -1.47 -5.26 24.53
C TRP A 132 -1.57 -6.31 23.40
N PRO A 133 -1.24 -7.59 23.68
CA PRO A 133 -1.16 -8.63 22.67
C PRO A 133 -2.52 -9.10 22.12
N ASP A 134 -3.63 -8.87 22.83
CA ASP A 134 -4.98 -9.29 22.43
C ASP A 134 -5.79 -8.09 21.93
N LEU A 135 -6.08 -8.08 20.62
CA LEU A 135 -6.95 -7.10 19.96
C LEU A 135 -8.22 -7.75 19.38
N THR A 136 -8.58 -8.95 19.83
CA THR A 136 -9.76 -9.68 19.34
C THR A 136 -11.08 -8.94 19.59
N TYR A 137 -11.13 -8.11 20.64
CA TYR A 137 -12.28 -7.25 20.94
C TYR A 137 -12.60 -6.23 19.84
N MET A 138 -11.63 -5.88 18.98
CA MET A 138 -11.86 -4.97 17.85
C MET A 138 -12.79 -5.56 16.78
N LYS A 139 -13.02 -6.87 16.81
CA LYS A 139 -14.05 -7.51 15.98
C LYS A 139 -15.44 -6.93 16.21
N ALA A 140 -15.75 -6.49 17.43
CA ALA A 140 -17.04 -5.88 17.77
C ALA A 140 -17.31 -4.58 17.00
N ILE A 141 -16.25 -3.86 16.58
CA ILE A 141 -16.32 -2.61 15.82
C ILE A 141 -15.92 -2.78 14.34
N GLY A 142 -15.95 -4.03 13.84
CA GLY A 142 -15.80 -4.38 12.42
C GLY A 142 -14.35 -4.54 11.94
N TRP A 143 -13.36 -4.58 12.83
CA TRP A 143 -11.97 -4.90 12.51
C TRP A 143 -11.71 -6.40 12.53
N ASP A 144 -10.61 -6.82 11.91
CA ASP A 144 -10.17 -8.22 11.98
C ASP A 144 -9.62 -8.57 13.36
N ASP A 145 -9.80 -9.82 13.78
CA ASP A 145 -9.32 -10.32 15.05
C ASP A 145 -7.82 -10.61 15.01
N HIS A 146 -7.08 -10.01 15.92
CA HIS A 146 -5.63 -10.15 15.98
C HIS A 146 -5.18 -10.48 17.41
N LEU A 147 -4.65 -11.69 17.57
CA LEU A 147 -4.11 -12.18 18.84
C LEU A 147 -2.63 -12.52 18.67
N ASN A 148 -1.79 -12.00 19.56
CA ASN A 148 -0.35 -12.21 19.59
C ASN A 148 0.37 -11.84 18.28
N ARG A 149 -0.05 -10.74 17.65
CA ARG A 149 0.57 -10.21 16.41
C ARG A 149 0.84 -8.72 16.56
N LEU A 150 1.93 -8.27 15.96
CA LEU A 150 2.24 -6.85 15.86
C LEU A 150 1.40 -6.24 14.74
N VAL A 151 0.50 -5.32 15.09
CA VAL A 151 -0.37 -4.63 14.13
C VAL A 151 -0.14 -3.12 14.09
N SER A 152 0.45 -2.55 15.15
CA SER A 152 0.71 -1.12 15.28
C SER A 152 -0.54 -0.24 14.99
N THR A 153 -0.34 1.01 14.59
CA THR A 153 -1.40 2.01 14.39
C THR A 153 -2.30 1.75 13.18
N PHE A 154 -1.94 0.78 12.32
CA PHE A 154 -2.78 0.37 11.19
C PHE A 154 -3.83 -0.66 11.57
N PHE A 155 -3.69 -1.30 12.74
CA PHE A 155 -4.57 -2.37 13.19
C PHE A 155 -4.68 -3.53 12.21
N ASP A 156 -3.68 -3.68 11.34
CA ASP A 156 -3.57 -4.79 10.39
C ASP A 156 -2.09 -5.20 10.26
N PRO A 157 -1.75 -6.44 10.64
CA PRO A 157 -0.37 -6.95 10.60
C PRO A 157 0.18 -7.06 9.18
N THR A 158 -0.68 -7.21 8.18
CA THR A 158 -0.33 -7.35 6.77
C THR A 158 0.22 -6.03 6.22
N PHE A 159 -0.51 -4.94 6.43
CA PHE A 159 -0.06 -3.61 5.99
C PHE A 159 1.09 -3.08 6.86
N THR A 160 1.08 -3.35 8.16
CA THR A 160 2.20 -2.98 9.06
C THR A 160 3.49 -3.71 8.68
N GLY A 161 3.40 -5.00 8.36
CA GLY A 161 4.53 -5.77 7.85
C GLY A 161 5.11 -5.19 6.56
N LEU A 162 4.26 -4.87 5.58
CA LEU A 162 4.72 -4.23 4.34
C LEU A 162 5.36 -2.87 4.59
N TYR A 163 4.79 -2.07 5.49
CA TYR A 163 5.35 -0.78 5.87
C TYR A 163 6.77 -0.92 6.45
N TYR A 164 6.98 -1.89 7.34
CA TYR A 164 8.31 -2.19 7.87
C TYR A 164 9.25 -2.78 6.82
N LEU A 165 8.74 -3.50 5.83
CA LEU A 165 9.54 -4.00 4.72
C LEU A 165 10.09 -2.84 3.87
N ILE A 166 9.25 -1.87 3.54
CA ILE A 166 9.68 -0.65 2.84
C ILE A 166 10.75 0.08 3.66
N PHE A 167 10.55 0.22 4.97
CA PHE A 167 11.54 0.82 5.86
C PHE A 167 12.84 0.04 5.93
N LEU A 168 12.78 -1.28 6.04
CA LEU A 168 13.93 -2.16 6.09
C LEU A 168 14.80 -2.00 4.84
N ILE A 169 14.18 -2.00 3.66
CA ILE A 169 14.86 -1.78 2.38
C ILE A 169 15.54 -0.40 2.38
N TRP A 170 14.84 0.64 2.83
CA TRP A 170 15.37 2.01 2.88
C TRP A 170 16.50 2.18 3.90
N ALA A 171 16.33 1.67 5.12
CA ALA A 171 17.32 1.74 6.20
C ALA A 171 18.59 0.97 5.84
N PHE A 172 18.45 -0.19 5.21
CA PHE A 172 19.58 -0.98 4.69
C PHE A 172 20.35 -0.20 3.63
N HIS A 173 19.65 0.43 2.68
CA HIS A 173 20.27 1.26 1.64
C HIS A 173 21.05 2.44 2.22
N ASN A 174 20.52 3.07 3.27
CA ASN A 174 21.16 4.20 3.97
C ASN A 174 22.18 3.75 5.03
N HIS A 175 22.58 2.48 5.04
CA HIS A 175 23.55 1.89 5.99
C HIS A 175 23.19 2.04 7.47
N GLN A 176 21.90 2.16 7.79
CA GLN A 176 21.39 2.29 9.15
C GLN A 176 21.21 0.90 9.79
N LYS A 177 22.31 0.26 10.19
CA LYS A 177 22.33 -1.14 10.67
C LYS A 177 21.33 -1.40 11.81
N ILE A 178 21.35 -0.58 12.85
CA ILE A 178 20.48 -0.74 14.03
C ILE A 178 19.00 -0.67 13.62
N LEU A 179 18.63 0.33 12.83
CA LEU A 179 17.24 0.50 12.37
C LEU A 179 16.80 -0.62 11.44
N SER A 180 17.71 -1.15 10.62
CA SER A 180 17.43 -2.32 9.78
C SER A 180 17.15 -3.55 10.63
N ILE A 181 17.95 -3.80 11.67
CA ILE A 181 17.75 -4.93 12.60
C ILE A 181 16.42 -4.79 13.33
N VAL A 182 16.13 -3.61 13.88
CA VAL A 182 14.88 -3.33 14.59
C VAL A 182 13.67 -3.50 13.66
N ALA A 183 13.73 -2.97 12.44
CA ALA A 183 12.66 -3.11 11.45
C ALA A 183 12.44 -4.58 11.05
N TYR A 184 13.51 -5.34 10.87
CA TYR A 184 13.44 -6.76 10.56
C TYR A 184 12.75 -7.55 11.68
N PHE A 185 13.16 -7.36 12.93
CA PHE A 185 12.53 -8.03 14.07
C PHE A 185 11.05 -7.64 14.22
N ALA A 186 10.71 -6.35 14.12
CA ALA A 186 9.33 -5.89 14.19
C ALA A 186 8.48 -6.48 13.05
N LEU A 187 9.02 -6.56 11.83
CA LEU A 187 8.38 -7.20 10.68
C LEU A 187 8.09 -8.67 10.96
N LEU A 188 9.03 -9.41 11.56
CA LEU A 188 8.84 -10.81 11.91
C LEU A 188 7.67 -10.98 12.92
N LEU A 189 7.53 -10.09 13.90
CA LEU A 189 6.45 -10.17 14.91
C LEU A 189 5.05 -9.88 14.35
N THR A 190 4.92 -9.46 13.09
CA THR A 190 3.61 -9.31 12.42
C THR A 190 2.97 -10.65 12.05
N TYR A 191 3.76 -11.73 11.94
CA TYR A 191 3.32 -13.04 11.44
C TYR A 191 2.60 -12.96 10.08
N SER A 192 2.96 -11.97 9.24
CA SER A 192 2.35 -11.77 7.92
C SER A 192 3.05 -12.59 6.83
N ARG A 193 2.38 -13.64 6.36
CA ARG A 193 2.87 -14.51 5.28
C ARG A 193 3.14 -13.76 3.98
N SER A 194 2.23 -12.86 3.58
CA SER A 194 2.42 -12.04 2.37
C SER A 194 3.64 -11.14 2.51
N THR A 195 3.90 -10.59 3.70
CA THR A 195 5.09 -9.79 3.96
C THR A 195 6.37 -10.62 3.90
N TYR A 196 6.39 -11.83 4.46
CA TYR A 196 7.57 -12.70 4.37
C TYR A 196 7.89 -13.10 2.92
N LEU A 197 6.87 -13.45 2.14
CA LEU A 197 7.05 -13.75 0.72
C LEU A 197 7.53 -12.51 -0.06
N SER A 198 6.99 -11.33 0.27
CA SER A 198 7.44 -10.06 -0.32
C SER A 198 8.88 -9.72 0.05
N LEU A 199 9.31 -10.02 1.28
CA LEU A 199 10.69 -9.86 1.73
C LEU A 199 11.64 -10.76 0.93
N VAL A 200 11.31 -12.04 0.79
CA VAL A 200 12.09 -12.99 -0.04
C VAL A 200 12.16 -12.52 -1.49
N GLY A 201 11.03 -12.10 -2.06
CA GLY A 201 10.98 -11.58 -3.42
C GLY A 201 11.79 -10.30 -3.61
N ALA A 202 11.72 -9.37 -2.67
CA ALA A 202 12.49 -8.12 -2.70
C ALA A 202 14.01 -8.38 -2.61
N ILE A 203 14.42 -9.25 -1.68
CA ILE A 203 15.83 -9.66 -1.53
C ILE A 203 16.34 -10.37 -2.79
N SER A 204 15.54 -11.30 -3.32
CA SER A 204 15.89 -12.03 -4.54
C SER A 204 16.04 -11.07 -5.71
N PHE A 205 15.09 -10.17 -5.90
CA PHE A 205 15.16 -9.13 -6.94
C PHE A 205 16.42 -8.26 -6.77
N TYR A 206 16.63 -7.66 -5.59
CA TYR A 206 17.81 -6.83 -5.36
C TYR A 206 19.12 -7.61 -5.55
N GLY A 207 19.22 -8.82 -5.01
CA GLY A 207 20.40 -9.68 -5.11
C GLY A 207 20.73 -10.08 -6.56
N LEU A 208 19.73 -10.46 -7.35
CA LEU A 208 19.92 -10.81 -8.77
C LEU A 208 20.37 -9.61 -9.59
N PHE A 209 19.67 -8.47 -9.47
CA PHE A 209 19.96 -7.28 -10.28
C PHE A 209 21.20 -6.50 -9.81
N SER A 210 21.61 -6.64 -8.55
CA SER A 210 22.89 -6.13 -8.05
C SER A 210 24.04 -7.13 -8.17
N LYS A 211 23.80 -8.34 -8.70
CA LYS A 211 24.75 -9.46 -8.79
C LYS A 211 25.35 -9.90 -7.45
N LYS A 212 24.62 -9.69 -6.34
CA LYS A 212 24.99 -10.07 -4.98
C LYS A 212 24.29 -11.36 -4.57
N TYR A 213 24.59 -12.47 -5.24
CA TYR A 213 23.91 -13.76 -5.00
C TYR A 213 24.11 -14.30 -3.58
N SER A 214 25.26 -14.01 -2.95
CA SER A 214 25.51 -14.37 -1.55
C SER A 214 24.49 -13.76 -0.58
N LEU A 215 23.99 -12.55 -0.88
CA LEU A 215 22.94 -11.90 -0.09
C LEU A 215 21.66 -12.73 -0.12
N ILE A 216 21.28 -13.29 -1.28
CA ILE A 216 20.08 -14.12 -1.42
C ILE A 216 20.18 -15.35 -0.51
N ILE A 217 21.32 -16.06 -0.56
CA ILE A 217 21.53 -17.29 0.22
C ILE A 217 21.56 -16.98 1.72
N ILE A 218 22.36 -16.00 2.14
CA ILE A 218 22.52 -15.63 3.56
C ILE A 218 21.19 -15.14 4.13
N SER A 219 20.49 -14.25 3.42
CA SER A 219 19.20 -13.74 3.90
C SER A 219 18.11 -14.81 3.86
N GLY A 220 18.13 -15.72 2.89
CA GLY A 220 17.22 -16.87 2.84
C GLY A 220 17.38 -17.78 4.07
N LEU A 221 18.62 -18.12 4.42
CA LEU A 221 18.93 -18.88 5.64
C LEU A 221 18.51 -18.11 6.90
N LEU A 222 18.80 -16.81 6.97
CA LEU A 222 18.41 -15.97 8.11
C LEU A 222 16.89 -15.93 8.29
N ILE A 223 16.13 -15.74 7.21
CA ILE A 223 14.66 -15.72 7.26
C ILE A 223 14.11 -17.09 7.65
N GLY A 224 14.64 -18.18 7.07
CA GLY A 224 14.25 -19.54 7.42
C GLY A 224 14.47 -19.84 8.91
N LEU A 225 15.65 -19.51 9.42
CA LEU A 225 15.99 -19.65 10.83
C LEU A 225 15.09 -18.77 11.71
N SER A 226 14.84 -17.53 11.29
CA SER A 226 14.00 -16.60 12.06
C SER A 226 12.56 -17.11 12.16
N ILE A 227 11.97 -17.60 11.06
CA ILE A 227 10.62 -18.18 11.03
C ILE A 227 10.54 -19.44 11.90
N PHE A 228 11.61 -20.23 11.93
CA PHE A 228 11.71 -21.41 12.79
C PHE A 228 11.75 -21.03 14.28
N LEU A 229 12.51 -19.99 14.64
CA LEU A 229 12.70 -19.53 16.03
C LEU A 229 11.58 -18.61 16.56
N LEU A 230 10.67 -18.12 15.70
CA LEU A 230 9.60 -17.22 16.11
C LEU A 230 8.70 -17.85 17.18
N PRO A 231 8.35 -17.11 18.26
CA PRO A 231 7.58 -17.66 19.38
C PRO A 231 6.13 -17.99 18.98
N ARG A 232 5.80 -19.28 18.96
CA ARG A 232 4.44 -19.75 18.64
C ARG A 232 3.57 -19.78 19.90
N LYS A 233 2.99 -18.62 20.24
CA LYS A 233 1.96 -18.54 21.29
C LYS A 233 0.65 -19.22 20.83
N PRO A 234 -0.19 -19.75 21.73
CA PRO A 234 -1.49 -20.31 21.38
C PRO A 234 -2.39 -19.25 20.69
N GLY A 235 -3.17 -19.71 19.71
CA GLY A 235 -4.04 -18.88 18.87
C GLY A 235 -3.84 -19.14 17.37
N GLU A 236 -4.81 -18.76 16.53
CA GLU A 236 -4.73 -18.92 15.07
C GLU A 236 -3.83 -17.88 14.40
N GLY A 237 -3.57 -16.74 15.05
CA GLY A 237 -2.81 -15.62 14.48
C GLY A 237 -1.31 -15.90 14.28
N THR A 238 -0.72 -16.73 15.14
CA THR A 238 0.71 -17.11 15.12
C THR A 238 0.96 -18.40 14.34
N LYS A 239 -0.10 -19.13 13.97
CA LYS A 239 -0.02 -20.37 13.18
C LYS A 239 0.18 -20.05 11.70
N LEU A 240 1.44 -20.01 11.28
CA LEU A 240 1.80 -19.79 9.87
C LEU A 240 1.24 -20.89 8.93
N GLY A 241 1.01 -22.11 9.44
CA GLY A 241 0.42 -23.23 8.70
C GLY A 241 -1.10 -23.20 8.55
N ARG A 242 -1.79 -22.11 8.94
CA ARG A 242 -3.26 -22.05 8.89
C ARG A 242 -3.77 -22.08 7.45
N VAL A 243 -4.67 -23.03 7.17
CA VAL A 243 -5.28 -23.24 5.85
C VAL A 243 -6.45 -22.28 5.59
N SER A 244 -7.20 -21.87 6.62
CA SER A 244 -8.42 -21.09 6.42
C SER A 244 -8.23 -19.75 5.71
N SER A 245 -7.09 -19.07 5.90
CA SER A 245 -6.79 -17.83 5.16
C SER A 245 -6.41 -18.10 3.71
N ILE A 246 -5.79 -19.25 3.42
CA ILE A 246 -5.43 -19.64 2.04
C ILE A 246 -6.71 -19.95 1.28
N ASN A 247 -7.61 -20.73 1.90
CA ASN A 247 -8.92 -21.03 1.33
C ASN A 247 -9.75 -19.77 1.12
N ALA A 248 -9.82 -18.87 2.10
CA ALA A 248 -10.55 -17.60 1.97
C ALA A 248 -10.02 -16.76 0.79
N LYS A 249 -8.69 -16.66 0.63
CA LYS A 249 -8.07 -15.95 -0.50
C LYS A 249 -8.34 -16.64 -1.83
N SER A 250 -8.32 -17.97 -1.87
CA SER A 250 -8.63 -18.74 -3.08
C SER A 250 -10.07 -18.55 -3.52
N VAL A 251 -11.03 -18.61 -2.58
CA VAL A 251 -12.46 -18.36 -2.86
C VAL A 251 -12.67 -16.92 -3.32
N ASN A 252 -12.07 -15.95 -2.64
CA ASN A 252 -12.13 -14.53 -3.01
C ASN A 252 -11.60 -14.29 -4.44
N PHE A 253 -10.50 -14.97 -4.81
CA PHE A 253 -9.96 -14.90 -6.17
C PHE A 253 -10.90 -15.53 -7.20
N GLN A 254 -11.46 -16.72 -6.92
CA GLN A 254 -12.40 -17.40 -7.81
C GLN A 254 -13.67 -16.57 -8.06
N GLU A 255 -14.26 -16.01 -6.99
CA GLU A 255 -15.42 -15.11 -7.10
C GLU A 255 -15.10 -13.86 -7.94
N GLY A 256 -13.92 -13.28 -7.74
CA GLY A 256 -13.48 -12.13 -8.51
C GLY A 256 -13.28 -12.44 -9.99
N MET A 257 -12.69 -13.61 -10.31
CA MET A 257 -12.54 -14.06 -11.69
C MET A 257 -13.88 -14.35 -12.36
N ALA A 258 -14.83 -14.98 -11.65
CA ALA A 258 -16.18 -15.21 -12.16
C ALA A 258 -16.93 -13.89 -12.45
N LEU A 259 -16.67 -12.83 -11.68
CA LEU A 259 -17.21 -11.50 -11.96
C LEU A 259 -16.54 -10.83 -13.16
N PHE A 260 -15.21 -10.96 -13.29
CA PHE A 260 -14.47 -10.48 -14.45
C PHE A 260 -14.95 -11.13 -15.76
N GLU A 261 -15.22 -12.43 -15.76
CA GLU A 261 -15.69 -13.16 -16.94
C GLU A 261 -17.01 -12.61 -17.50
N LYS A 262 -17.85 -11.97 -16.66
CA LYS A 262 -19.09 -11.32 -17.10
C LYS A 262 -18.86 -9.97 -17.76
N HIS A 263 -17.77 -9.27 -17.42
CA HIS A 263 -17.46 -7.92 -17.91
C HIS A 263 -15.98 -7.77 -18.32
N PRO A 264 -15.46 -8.57 -19.26
CA PRO A 264 -14.01 -8.73 -19.45
C PRO A 264 -13.31 -7.51 -20.07
N ILE A 265 -13.99 -6.74 -20.94
CA ILE A 265 -13.34 -5.69 -21.73
C ILE A 265 -13.18 -4.40 -20.92
N PHE A 266 -14.29 -3.83 -20.45
CA PHE A 266 -14.34 -2.55 -19.74
C PHE A 266 -14.50 -2.68 -18.23
N GLY A 267 -14.75 -3.89 -17.72
CA GLY A 267 -15.04 -4.11 -16.31
C GLY A 267 -16.38 -3.49 -15.90
N ILE A 268 -16.55 -3.35 -14.59
CA ILE A 268 -17.80 -2.84 -13.97
C ILE A 268 -17.69 -1.40 -13.44
N GLY A 269 -16.56 -0.73 -13.64
CA GLY A 269 -16.27 0.60 -13.08
C GLY A 269 -15.56 0.53 -11.72
N TYR A 270 -14.66 1.50 -11.46
CA TYR A 270 -13.83 1.51 -10.27
C TYR A 270 -14.67 1.55 -8.98
N ASN A 271 -14.37 0.63 -8.06
CA ASN A 271 -15.04 0.53 -6.76
C ASN A 271 -16.57 0.28 -6.81
N ASN A 272 -17.08 -0.29 -7.91
CA ASN A 272 -18.46 -0.77 -8.04
C ASN A 272 -18.68 -2.21 -7.53
N ILE A 273 -17.60 -2.93 -7.18
CA ILE A 273 -17.65 -4.33 -6.68
C ILE A 273 -18.72 -4.55 -5.60
N PRO A 274 -18.91 -3.67 -4.61
CA PRO A 274 -19.92 -3.88 -3.56
C PRO A 274 -21.36 -4.02 -4.08
N PHE A 275 -21.70 -3.41 -5.22
CA PHE A 275 -23.03 -3.55 -5.84
C PHE A 275 -23.25 -4.94 -6.45
N TYR A 276 -22.18 -5.69 -6.68
CA TYR A 276 -22.21 -7.04 -7.27
C TYR A 276 -21.96 -8.15 -6.23
N LYS A 277 -21.58 -7.81 -4.99
CA LYS A 277 -21.42 -8.77 -3.90
C LYS A 277 -22.73 -8.91 -3.12
N SER A 278 -23.27 -10.12 -3.06
CA SER A 278 -24.53 -10.44 -2.36
C SER A 278 -24.43 -10.35 -0.83
N ASN A 279 -23.21 -10.41 -0.27
CA ASN A 279 -22.97 -10.35 1.17
C ASN A 279 -22.32 -9.01 1.55
N SER A 280 -23.16 -7.99 1.76
CA SER A 280 -22.74 -6.72 2.36
C SER A 280 -22.51 -6.90 3.87
N SER A 281 -21.48 -7.65 4.26
CA SER A 281 -21.04 -7.68 5.66
C SER A 281 -20.55 -6.28 6.05
N SER A 282 -20.91 -5.80 7.25
CA SER A 282 -20.51 -4.51 7.83
C SER A 282 -19.00 -4.40 8.18
N SER A 283 -18.17 -5.27 7.60
CA SER A 283 -16.72 -5.26 7.78
C SER A 283 -16.07 -4.13 6.99
N HIS A 284 -15.01 -3.53 7.56
CA HIS A 284 -14.20 -2.50 6.91
C HIS A 284 -13.45 -3.02 5.66
N SER A 285 -13.42 -4.33 5.41
CA SER A 285 -12.79 -4.96 4.23
C SER A 285 -13.74 -5.32 3.08
N SER A 286 -15.04 -5.00 3.20
CA SER A 286 -16.08 -5.41 2.24
C SER A 286 -16.03 -4.71 0.87
N GLY A 287 -15.27 -3.63 0.72
CA GLY A 287 -15.27 -2.76 -0.46
C GLY A 287 -14.68 -3.34 -1.75
N GLY A 288 -13.94 -4.46 -1.68
CA GLY A 288 -13.27 -5.05 -2.84
C GLY A 288 -12.87 -6.51 -2.65
N TYR A 289 -12.04 -7.03 -3.55
CA TYR A 289 -11.33 -8.30 -3.39
C TYR A 289 -9.95 -8.07 -2.77
N ASP A 290 -9.34 -9.13 -2.24
CA ASP A 290 -8.09 -9.05 -1.50
C ASP A 290 -6.95 -8.52 -2.36
N ALA A 291 -6.82 -8.97 -3.61
CA ALA A 291 -5.69 -8.62 -4.47
C ALA A 291 -5.92 -7.30 -5.23
N SER A 292 -4.95 -6.38 -5.18
CA SER A 292 -5.04 -5.08 -5.86
C SER A 292 -5.17 -5.22 -7.38
N LEU A 293 -4.37 -6.10 -7.99
CA LEU A 293 -4.39 -6.30 -9.44
C LEU A 293 -5.72 -6.91 -9.92
N LEU A 294 -6.29 -7.81 -9.12
CA LEU A 294 -7.61 -8.38 -9.39
C LEU A 294 -8.70 -7.30 -9.34
N ASN A 295 -8.64 -6.38 -8.38
CA ASN A 295 -9.56 -5.25 -8.33
C ASN A 295 -9.48 -4.37 -9.59
N ILE A 296 -8.29 -4.06 -10.10
CA ILE A 296 -8.15 -3.30 -11.36
C ILE A 296 -8.69 -4.10 -12.55
N LEU A 297 -8.40 -5.40 -12.61
CA LEU A 297 -8.88 -6.26 -13.69
C LEU A 297 -10.41 -6.32 -13.73
N ILE A 298 -11.06 -6.50 -12.58
CA ILE A 298 -12.54 -6.57 -12.48
C ILE A 298 -13.17 -5.22 -12.79
N THR A 299 -12.62 -4.14 -12.23
CA THR A 299 -13.24 -2.82 -12.31
C THR A 299 -12.98 -2.11 -13.64
N GLY A 300 -11.81 -2.32 -14.23
CA GLY A 300 -11.39 -1.69 -15.48
C GLY A 300 -11.35 -2.63 -16.68
N GLY A 301 -11.58 -3.93 -16.50
CA GLY A 301 -11.43 -4.95 -17.54
C GLY A 301 -9.99 -5.07 -18.03
N VAL A 302 -9.80 -5.80 -19.13
CA VAL A 302 -8.48 -5.97 -19.78
C VAL A 302 -7.90 -4.62 -20.21
N VAL A 303 -8.74 -3.70 -20.70
CA VAL A 303 -8.30 -2.37 -21.14
C VAL A 303 -7.70 -1.58 -19.97
N GLY A 304 -8.44 -1.48 -18.86
CA GLY A 304 -7.96 -0.79 -17.66
C GLY A 304 -6.72 -1.44 -17.07
N PHE A 305 -6.67 -2.78 -17.06
CA PHE A 305 -5.53 -3.53 -16.57
C PHE A 305 -4.25 -3.26 -17.38
N VAL A 306 -4.32 -3.31 -18.72
CA VAL A 306 -3.17 -3.03 -19.59
C VAL A 306 -2.69 -1.59 -19.43
N LEU A 307 -3.61 -0.63 -19.33
CA LEU A 307 -3.26 0.78 -19.09
C LEU A 307 -2.57 0.97 -17.73
N PHE A 308 -3.08 0.33 -16.68
CA PHE A 308 -2.48 0.36 -15.34
C PHE A 308 -1.08 -0.25 -15.34
N VAL A 309 -0.91 -1.45 -15.90
CA VAL A 309 0.38 -2.14 -15.98
C VAL A 309 1.39 -1.29 -16.75
N ASN A 310 1.01 -0.68 -17.87
CA ASN A 310 1.88 0.22 -18.64
C ASN A 310 2.33 1.43 -17.80
N ALA A 311 1.42 2.06 -17.06
CA ALA A 311 1.76 3.17 -16.17
C ALA A 311 2.69 2.74 -15.03
N TYR A 312 2.35 1.64 -14.36
CA TYR A 312 3.13 1.08 -13.26
C TYR A 312 4.53 0.64 -13.70
N SER A 313 4.65 -0.14 -14.77
CA SER A 313 5.95 -0.58 -15.31
C SER A 313 6.85 0.59 -15.67
N LYS A 314 6.32 1.65 -16.30
CA LYS A 314 7.12 2.84 -16.62
C LYS A 314 7.60 3.58 -15.37
N LEU A 315 6.77 3.65 -14.33
CA LEU A 315 7.17 4.21 -13.04
C LEU A 315 8.30 3.37 -12.41
N VAL A 316 8.15 2.05 -12.37
CA VAL A 316 9.15 1.13 -11.80
C VAL A 316 10.47 1.21 -12.57
N PHE A 317 10.47 0.95 -13.88
CA PHE A 317 11.71 0.86 -14.67
C PHE A 317 12.43 2.19 -14.85
N SER A 318 11.77 3.32 -14.61
CA SER A 318 12.43 4.64 -14.58
C SER A 318 13.09 4.97 -13.24
N SER A 319 12.88 4.16 -12.21
CA SER A 319 13.37 4.39 -10.85
C SER A 319 14.75 3.76 -10.59
N PRO A 320 15.51 4.23 -9.60
CA PRO A 320 16.71 3.53 -9.10
C PRO A 320 16.40 2.12 -8.59
N LEU A 321 17.39 1.22 -8.62
CA LEU A 321 17.23 -0.19 -8.23
C LEU A 321 16.61 -0.37 -6.84
N ILE A 322 16.95 0.49 -5.87
CA ILE A 322 16.39 0.40 -4.52
C ILE A 322 14.87 0.67 -4.51
N ILE A 323 14.42 1.65 -5.27
CA ILE A 323 13.00 1.98 -5.41
C ILE A 323 12.28 0.90 -6.24
N GLN A 324 12.92 0.37 -7.28
CA GLN A 324 12.40 -0.80 -8.00
C GLN A 324 12.17 -1.98 -7.05
N THR A 325 13.11 -2.22 -6.13
CA THR A 325 13.00 -3.28 -5.11
C THR A 325 11.79 -3.06 -4.20
N MET A 326 11.54 -1.82 -3.77
CA MET A 326 10.34 -1.48 -2.98
C MET A 326 9.05 -1.68 -3.78
N PHE A 327 9.02 -1.28 -5.06
CA PHE A 327 7.85 -1.53 -5.91
C PHE A 327 7.61 -3.03 -6.10
N VAL A 328 8.64 -3.83 -6.36
CA VAL A 328 8.54 -5.29 -6.46
C VAL A 328 8.01 -5.90 -5.15
N ALA A 329 8.50 -5.43 -4.00
CA ALA A 329 7.98 -5.84 -2.70
C ALA A 329 6.48 -5.59 -2.58
N VAL A 330 6.02 -4.37 -2.91
CA VAL A 330 4.60 -4.00 -2.89
C VAL A 330 3.80 -4.79 -3.92
N LEU A 331 4.34 -5.05 -5.11
CA LEU A 331 3.68 -5.81 -6.17
C LEU A 331 3.43 -7.25 -5.73
N ILE A 332 4.44 -7.93 -5.19
CA ILE A 332 4.29 -9.30 -4.65
C ILE A 332 3.28 -9.31 -3.51
N HIS A 333 3.37 -8.34 -2.60
CA HIS A 333 2.41 -8.20 -1.51
C HIS A 333 0.97 -8.00 -2.00
N SER A 334 0.82 -7.25 -3.09
CA SER A 334 -0.47 -6.87 -3.66
C SER A 334 -1.27 -8.03 -4.29
N LEU A 335 -0.61 -9.17 -4.49
CA LEU A 335 -1.26 -10.42 -4.91
C LEU A 335 -2.12 -11.01 -3.78
N PHE A 336 -1.86 -10.63 -2.54
CA PHE A 336 -2.53 -11.18 -1.36
C PHE A 336 -3.34 -10.14 -0.60
N ALA A 337 -3.08 -8.84 -0.76
CA ALA A 337 -3.76 -7.77 -0.03
C ALA A 337 -3.84 -6.53 -0.91
N ASN A 338 -4.75 -5.59 -0.59
CA ASN A 338 -4.98 -4.43 -1.44
C ASN A 338 -3.92 -3.34 -1.24
N SER A 339 -2.65 -3.70 -1.35
CA SER A 339 -1.52 -2.90 -0.89
C SER A 339 -1.01 -1.87 -1.88
N LEU A 340 -1.32 -2.00 -3.18
CA LEU A 340 -0.99 -0.97 -4.17
C LEU A 340 -1.85 0.29 -4.00
N PHE A 341 -3.04 0.16 -3.40
CA PHE A 341 -3.98 1.26 -3.21
C PHE A 341 -4.20 1.60 -1.74
N TYR A 342 -3.43 0.98 -0.84
CA TYR A 342 -3.43 1.35 0.57
C TYR A 342 -2.72 2.70 0.72
N PRO A 343 -3.40 3.76 1.22
CA PRO A 343 -2.85 5.12 1.18
C PRO A 343 -1.51 5.26 1.89
N HIS A 344 -1.39 4.66 3.09
CA HIS A 344 -0.22 4.80 3.94
C HIS A 344 1.05 4.27 3.29
N THR A 345 0.99 3.07 2.67
CA THR A 345 2.14 2.47 2.00
C THR A 345 2.48 3.21 0.71
N THR A 346 1.47 3.61 -0.05
CA THR A 346 1.64 4.25 -1.36
C THR A 346 2.19 5.67 -1.24
N ILE A 347 1.69 6.46 -0.28
CA ILE A 347 2.19 7.82 -0.03
C ILE A 347 3.66 7.78 0.41
N ILE A 348 4.01 6.88 1.35
CA ILE A 348 5.40 6.75 1.79
C ILE A 348 6.30 6.27 0.66
N LEU A 349 5.86 5.32 -0.16
CA LEU A 349 6.60 4.89 -1.34
C LEU A 349 6.84 6.06 -2.31
N ALA A 350 5.84 6.92 -2.54
CA ALA A 350 5.98 8.11 -3.37
C ALA A 350 6.99 9.12 -2.79
N PHE A 351 6.96 9.34 -1.48
CA PHE A 351 7.93 10.23 -0.82
C PHE A 351 9.37 9.69 -0.91
N LEU A 352 9.57 8.38 -0.69
CA LEU A 352 10.88 7.75 -0.85
C LEU A 352 11.36 7.78 -2.31
N TYR A 353 10.47 7.55 -3.28
CA TYR A 353 10.75 7.68 -4.71
C TYR A 353 11.33 9.07 -5.04
N HIS A 354 10.70 10.14 -4.56
CA HIS A 354 11.16 11.51 -4.83
C HIS A 354 12.44 11.87 -4.08
N LEU A 355 12.64 11.35 -2.87
CA LEU A 355 13.90 11.53 -2.13
C LEU A 355 15.09 10.93 -2.89
N GLU A 356 14.95 9.71 -3.42
CA GLU A 356 16.03 9.02 -4.11
C GLU A 356 16.28 9.57 -5.52
N ILE A 357 15.26 10.06 -6.20
CA ILE A 357 15.45 10.71 -7.50
C ILE A 357 16.10 12.08 -7.34
N SER A 358 15.70 12.86 -6.34
CA SER A 358 16.31 14.15 -6.06
C SER A 358 17.79 14.02 -5.66
N SER A 359 18.16 12.98 -4.93
CA SER A 359 19.56 12.73 -4.54
C SER A 359 20.45 12.41 -5.74
N LYS A 360 19.91 11.72 -6.76
CA LYS A 360 20.63 11.36 -8.00
C LYS A 360 20.97 12.58 -8.87
N TYR A 361 20.13 13.62 -8.88
CA TYR A 361 20.38 14.83 -9.68
C TYR A 361 21.24 15.89 -8.96
N ARG A 362 21.57 15.68 -7.67
CA ARG A 362 22.47 16.55 -6.89
C ARG A 362 23.92 16.05 -6.87
N LYS A 363 24.18 14.86 -7.40
CA LYS A 363 25.53 14.33 -7.68
C LYS A 363 25.79 14.49 -9.17
#